data_AF-A0A4R8EME3-F1
#
_entry.id   AF-A0A4R8EME3-F1
#
_cell.length_a   1.000
_cell.length_b   1.000
_cell.length_c   1.000
_cell.angle_alpha   90.00
_cell.angle_beta   90.00
_cell.angle_gamma   90.00
#
_symmetry.space_group_name_H-M   'P 1'
#
loop_
_entity.id
_entity.type
_entity.pdbx_description
1 polymer ?
#
loop_
_entity_poly.entity_id
_entity_poly.type
_entity_poly.pdbx_seq_one_letter_code
_entity_poly.pdbx_strand_id
1 'polypeptide(L)'
;MYGIPQNLANVIKVEIAEGQPIVIKLTEVRWKGHYPLTNDIIFAELPEGATDKQISAQVKRLLKRKTYIRTCEHCGEYKINGWMHGKSCCQSCAEKCFDVVY
;
A
#
# COMPACT_ATOMS: atom_id res chain seq x y z
N MET A 1 14.06 1.74 5.96
CA MET A 1 12.66 1.38 6.29
C MET A 1 12.26 0.11 5.55
N TYR A 2 12.41 -1.07 6.18
CA TYR A 2 11.77 -2.37 5.89
C TYR A 2 11.51 -2.83 4.43
N GLY A 3 12.16 -2.23 3.42
CA GLY A 3 11.86 -2.44 2.00
C GLY A 3 10.55 -1.79 1.52
N ILE A 4 10.01 -0.79 2.22
CA ILE A 4 8.80 -0.07 1.81
C ILE A 4 9.18 0.96 0.72
N PRO A 5 8.55 0.94 -0.46
CA PRO A 5 8.75 1.97 -1.48
C PRO A 5 8.38 3.36 -0.94
N GLN A 6 9.18 4.39 -1.24
CA GLN A 6 8.96 5.75 -0.73
C GLN A 6 7.54 6.26 -1.03
N ASN A 7 7.02 5.96 -2.22
CA ASN A 7 5.69 6.37 -2.65
C ASN A 7 4.55 5.64 -1.91
N LEU A 8 4.86 4.63 -1.08
CA LEU A 8 3.91 3.90 -0.23
C LEU A 8 4.16 4.11 1.28
N ALA A 9 5.15 4.92 1.66
CA ALA A 9 5.49 5.14 3.07
C ALA A 9 4.33 5.74 3.89
N ASN A 10 3.43 6.49 3.24
CA ASN A 10 2.27 7.10 3.89
C ASN A 10 1.08 6.13 4.05
N VAL A 11 1.08 4.99 3.35
CA VAL A 11 -0.03 4.03 3.35
C VAL A 11 0.33 2.68 3.93
N ILE A 12 1.62 2.32 4.00
CA ILE A 12 2.08 1.14 4.73
C ILE A 12 2.68 1.61 6.04
N LYS A 13 2.01 1.29 7.15
CA LYS A 13 2.43 1.68 8.50
C LYS A 13 2.87 0.44 9.27
N VAL A 14 4.01 0.52 9.93
CA VAL A 14 4.49 -0.51 10.84
C VAL A 14 4.46 0.10 12.23
N GLU A 15 3.58 -0.42 13.09
CA GLU A 15 3.46 0.00 14.47
C GLU A 15 4.25 -0.96 15.35
N ILE A 16 5.17 -0.40 16.13
CA ILE A 16 6.04 -1.12 17.05
C ILE A 16 5.83 -0.44 18.41
N ALA A 17 5.27 -1.18 19.37
CA ALA A 17 5.07 -0.71 20.73
C ALA A 17 5.64 -1.76 21.71
N GLU A 18 6.28 -1.30 22.79
CA GLU A 18 6.81 -2.18 23.84
C GLU A 18 5.68 -2.97 24.50
N GLY A 19 5.88 -4.28 24.70
CA GLY A 19 4.86 -5.15 25.28
C GLY A 19 3.72 -5.54 24.33
N GLN A 20 3.80 -5.18 23.04
CA GLN A 20 2.74 -5.43 22.05
C GLN A 20 3.27 -6.13 20.79
N PRO A 21 2.41 -6.90 20.09
CA PRO A 21 2.75 -7.44 18.78
C PRO A 21 3.02 -6.31 17.79
N ILE A 22 3.99 -6.51 16.89
CA ILE A 22 4.28 -5.59 15.79
C ILE A 22 3.17 -5.71 14.76
N VAL A 23 2.47 -4.61 14.49
CA VAL A 23 1.32 -4.59 13.57
C VAL A 23 1.71 -3.92 12.26
N ILE A 24 1.50 -4.61 11.15
CA ILE A 24 1.69 -4.07 9.81
C ILE A 24 0.31 -3.70 9.25
N LYS A 25 0.06 -2.41 9.13
CA LYS A 25 -1.18 -1.85 8.59
C LYS A 25 -0.98 -1.35 7.16
N LEU A 26 -2.03 -1.48 6.37
CA LEU A 26 -2.15 -0.88 5.05
C LEU A 26 -3.39 0.01 5.02
N THR A 27 -3.24 1.24 4.58
CA THR A 27 -4.36 2.11 4.22
C THR A 27 -4.89 1.71 2.86
N GLU A 28 -6.08 1.11 2.84
CA GLU A 28 -6.84 0.86 1.63
C GLU A 28 -7.67 2.09 1.27
N VAL A 29 -7.65 2.47 0.00
CA VAL A 29 -8.48 3.55 -0.53
C VAL A 29 -9.57 2.94 -1.41
N ARG A 30 -10.82 3.30 -1.17
CA ARG A 30 -11.97 2.96 -2.00
C ARG A 30 -12.66 4.23 -2.45
N TRP A 31 -13.08 4.29 -3.69
CA TRP A 31 -13.77 5.47 -4.22
C TRP A 31 -15.28 5.27 -4.15
N LYS A 32 -15.98 6.20 -3.50
CA LYS A 32 -17.44 6.32 -3.58
C LYS A 32 -17.77 7.56 -4.40
N GLY A 33 -17.87 7.39 -5.71
CA GLY A 33 -17.87 8.52 -6.65
C GLY A 33 -16.51 9.21 -6.62
N HIS A 34 -16.51 10.52 -6.35
CA HIS A 34 -15.30 11.37 -6.31
C HIS A 34 -14.68 11.47 -4.91
N TYR A 35 -15.29 10.84 -3.89
CA TYR A 35 -14.79 10.88 -2.53
C TYR A 35 -13.95 9.64 -2.21
N PRO A 36 -12.66 9.79 -1.86
CA PRO A 36 -11.85 8.68 -1.39
C PRO A 36 -12.23 8.32 0.05
N LEU A 37 -12.65 7.07 0.25
CA LEU A 37 -12.82 6.45 1.55
C LEU A 37 -11.55 5.70 1.91
N THR A 38 -10.87 6.13 2.97
CA THR A 38 -9.65 5.49 3.47
C THR A 38 -9.99 4.61 4.67
N ASN A 39 -9.58 3.34 4.62
CA ASN A 39 -9.69 2.41 5.75
C ASN A 39 -8.33 1.78 6.03
N ASP A 40 -7.92 1.75 7.28
CA ASP A 40 -6.70 1.04 7.70
C ASP A 40 -7.02 -0.43 7.94
N ILE A 41 -6.31 -1.32 7.24
CA ILE A 41 -6.47 -2.77 7.32
C ILE A 41 -5.21 -3.35 7.96
N ILE A 42 -5.38 -4.20 8.95
CA ILE A 42 -4.28 -4.97 9.53
C ILE A 42 -3.93 -6.10 8.55
N PHE A 43 -2.72 -6.05 7.99
CA PHE A 43 -2.25 -7.06 7.05
C PHE A 43 -1.61 -8.25 7.76
N ALA A 44 -0.77 -7.98 8.76
CA ALA A 44 -0.05 -8.99 9.50
C ALA A 44 0.26 -8.48 10.90
N GLU A 45 0.24 -9.41 11.84
CA GLU A 45 0.70 -9.21 13.22
C GLU A 45 1.89 -10.14 13.44
N LEU A 46 2.94 -9.60 14.03
CA LEU A 46 4.17 -10.31 14.34
C LEU A 46 4.37 -10.28 15.86
N PRO A 47 4.98 -11.32 16.45
CA PRO A 47 5.24 -11.35 17.87
C PRO A 47 6.17 -10.19 18.27
N GLU A 48 6.07 -9.79 19.55
CA GLU A 48 6.99 -8.86 20.16
C GLU A 48 8.44 -9.39 20.03
N GLY A 49 9.35 -8.55 19.55
CA GLY A 49 10.73 -8.94 19.25
C GLY A 49 10.95 -9.54 17.86
N ALA A 50 9.97 -9.49 16.95
CA ALA A 50 10.20 -9.88 15.56
C ALA A 50 11.32 -9.04 14.94
N THR A 51 12.23 -9.73 14.24
CA THR A 51 13.40 -9.09 13.64
C THR A 51 13.02 -8.21 12.45
N ASP A 52 13.86 -7.22 12.17
CA ASP A 52 13.75 -6.34 11.00
C ASP A 52 13.58 -7.13 9.68
N LYS A 53 14.23 -8.30 9.59
CA LYS A 53 14.12 -9.24 8.47
C LYS A 53 12.71 -9.85 8.36
N GLN A 54 12.07 -10.19 9.48
CA GLN A 54 10.70 -10.73 9.48
C GLN A 54 9.69 -9.66 9.08
N ILE A 55 9.84 -8.43 9.60
CA ILE A 55 9.00 -7.29 9.19
C ILE A 55 9.16 -7.05 7.69
N SER A 56 10.39 -6.97 7.20
CA SER A 56 10.70 -6.79 5.77
C SER A 56 10.14 -7.93 4.90
N ALA A 57 10.14 -9.16 5.40
CA ALA A 57 9.55 -10.29 4.69
C ALA A 57 8.02 -10.15 4.54
N GLN A 58 7.34 -9.68 5.59
CA GLN A 58 5.90 -9.41 5.52
C GLN A 58 5.57 -8.23 4.61
N VAL A 59 6.35 -7.15 4.66
CA VAL A 59 6.22 -6.02 3.71
C VAL A 59 6.41 -6.50 2.27
N LYS A 60 7.43 -7.31 1.99
CA LYS A 60 7.63 -7.91 0.65
C LYS A 60 6.46 -8.80 0.23
N ARG A 61 5.84 -9.54 1.16
CA ARG A 61 4.64 -10.32 0.89
C ARG A 61 3.44 -9.42 0.56
N LEU A 62 3.28 -8.33 1.29
CA LEU A 62 2.24 -7.31 1.04
C LEU A 62 2.38 -6.72 -0.37
N LEU A 63 3.59 -6.28 -0.74
CA LEU A 63 3.88 -5.72 -2.08
C LEU A 63 3.58 -6.68 -3.23
N LYS A 64 3.65 -7.99 -3.00
CA LYS A 64 3.33 -9.02 -4.01
C LYS A 64 1.83 -9.33 -4.11
N ARG A 65 0.99 -8.88 -3.17
CA ARG A 65 -0.45 -9.14 -3.19
C ARG A 65 -1.17 -8.15 -4.09
N LYS A 66 -1.53 -8.61 -5.30
CA LYS A 66 -2.31 -7.87 -6.32
C LYS A 66 -3.69 -7.36 -5.85
N THR A 67 -4.22 -7.90 -4.75
CA THR A 67 -5.45 -7.41 -4.11
C THR A 67 -5.26 -6.02 -3.52
N TYR A 68 -4.08 -5.76 -2.95
CA TYR A 68 -3.78 -4.54 -2.21
C TYR A 68 -2.88 -3.59 -2.99
N ILE A 69 -1.85 -4.13 -3.63
CA ILE A 69 -0.80 -3.36 -4.29
C ILE A 69 -0.61 -3.90 -5.70
N ARG A 70 -0.58 -3.00 -6.67
CA ARG A 70 -0.36 -3.29 -8.08
C ARG A 70 0.73 -2.38 -8.63
N THR A 71 1.38 -2.83 -9.68
CA THR A 71 2.34 -2.00 -10.40
C THR A 71 1.61 -1.28 -11.52
N CYS A 72 1.80 0.03 -11.62
CA CYS A 72 1.33 0.79 -12.78
C CYS A 72 2.24 0.47 -13.98
N GLU A 73 1.67 0.06 -15.11
CA GLU A 73 2.44 -0.28 -16.32
C GLU A 73 3.07 0.97 -16.98
N HIS A 74 2.56 2.18 -16.69
CA HIS A 74 3.06 3.43 -17.26
C HIS A 74 4.24 4.03 -16.48
N CYS A 75 4.16 4.11 -15.15
CA CYS A 75 5.24 4.66 -14.33
C CYS A 75 6.13 3.60 -13.68
N GLY A 76 5.77 2.31 -13.76
CA GLY A 76 6.51 1.21 -13.15
C GLY A 76 6.46 1.18 -11.62
N GLU A 77 5.77 2.12 -10.98
CA GLU A 77 5.72 2.21 -9.52
C GLU A 77 4.62 1.32 -8.93
N TYR A 78 4.86 0.85 -7.70
CA TYR A 78 3.82 0.20 -6.89
C TYR A 78 2.78 1.21 -6.45
N LYS A 79 1.51 0.94 -6.65
CA LYS A 79 0.39 1.76 -6.17
C LYS A 79 -0.59 0.86 -5.42
N ILE A 80 -1.25 1.42 -4.41
CA ILE A 80 -2.38 0.70 -3.81
C ILE A 80 -3.48 0.55 -4.85
N ASN A 81 -4.24 -0.54 -4.78
CA ASN A 81 -5.30 -0.82 -5.73
C ASN A 81 -6.35 0.29 -5.79
N GLY A 82 -6.56 1.01 -4.68
CA GLY A 82 -7.41 2.20 -4.63
C GLY A 82 -6.93 3.39 -5.47
N TRP A 83 -5.63 3.52 -5.71
CA TRP A 83 -5.07 4.58 -6.57
C TRP A 83 -4.89 4.12 -8.01
N MET A 84 -5.35 2.91 -8.34
CA MET A 84 -5.33 2.40 -9.71
C MET A 84 -6.58 2.89 -10.44
N HIS A 85 -6.39 3.40 -11.66
CA HIS A 85 -7.43 3.58 -12.64
C HIS A 85 -7.51 2.31 -13.50
N GLY A 86 -8.43 1.41 -13.14
CA GLY A 86 -8.53 0.10 -13.77
C GLY A 86 -7.44 -0.88 -13.33
N LYS A 87 -6.97 -1.74 -14.23
CA LYS A 87 -6.05 -2.84 -13.88
C LYS A 87 -4.57 -2.52 -14.09
N SER A 88 -4.26 -1.57 -14.97
CA SER A 88 -2.92 -1.34 -15.53
C SER A 88 -2.37 0.06 -15.30
N CYS A 89 -3.24 1.06 -15.11
CA CYS A 89 -2.85 2.47 -14.99
C CYS A 89 -3.15 2.99 -13.58
N CYS A 90 -2.34 3.91 -13.07
CA CYS A 90 -2.66 4.63 -11.83
C CYS A 90 -3.43 5.91 -12.14
N GLN A 91 -4.23 6.41 -11.19
CA GLN A 91 -5.02 7.63 -11.38
C GLN A 91 -4.16 8.81 -11.83
N SER A 92 -2.98 9.02 -11.23
CA SER A 92 -2.09 10.11 -11.63
C SER A 92 -1.55 9.97 -13.07
N CYS A 93 -1.34 8.75 -13.56
CA CYS A 93 -0.98 8.52 -14.96
C CYS A 93 -2.19 8.67 -15.89
N ALA A 94 -3.38 8.26 -15.42
CA ALA A 94 -4.62 8.43 -16.16
C ALA A 94 -4.93 9.93 -16.38
N GLU A 95 -4.81 10.74 -15.33
CA GLU A 95 -4.96 12.20 -15.40
C GLU A 95 -3.96 12.82 -16.39
N LYS A 96 -2.68 12.44 -16.31
CA LYS A 96 -1.62 13.01 -17.16
C LYS A 96 -1.67 12.60 -18.62
N CYS A 97 -2.05 11.35 -18.92
CA CYS A 97 -1.96 10.79 -20.27
C CYS A 97 -3.28 10.84 -21.04
N PHE A 98 -4.42 10.93 -20.36
CA PHE A 98 -5.73 10.79 -20.99
C PHE A 98 -6.69 11.97 -20.74
N ASP A 99 -6.22 13.06 -20.11
CA ASP A 99 -7.06 14.23 -19.74
C ASP A 99 -8.27 13.85 -18.86
N VAL A 100 -8.18 12.71 -18.15
CA VAL A 100 -9.25 12.20 -17.30
C VAL A 100 -9.11 12.86 -15.92
N VAL A 101 -9.75 14.02 -15.77
CA VAL A 101 -9.91 14.69 -14.46
C VAL A 101 -11.09 14.04 -13.73
N TYR A 102 -10.85 13.47 -12.55
CA TYR A 102 -11.90 13.03 -11.62
C TYR A 102 -11.98 13.98 -10.43
#